data_AF-A0A7L3XVR3-F1
#
_entry.id   AF-A0A7L3XVR3-F1
#
_cell.length_a   1.000
_cell.length_b   1.000
_cell.length_c   1.000
_cell.angle_alpha   90.00
_cell.angle_beta   90.00
_cell.angle_gamma   90.00
#
_symmetry.space_group_name_H-M   'P 1'
#
loop_
_entity.id
_entity.type
_entity.pdbx_description
1 polymer ?
#
loop_
_entity_poly.entity_id
_entity_poly.type
_entity_poly.pdbx_seq_one_letter_code
_entity_poly.pdbx_strand_id
1 'polypeptide(L)'
;DPLPPPLPKKQLQRAESLPEQGPSRHCRGDPTPQASSILHNTPPSHPWHEEGAPSSIPPRDRPSWGPKKPLTKSQSLGEPVAWSSQQKSPTPSPAELTFGTVDGELGQLLQSLESLAGVCGVVLGCQAVALARLSARIQEEFVMPEERQQLLEAELAGKSWAALSTLDREPCCESREAWYFRVGFTFEQTQLVFAAKVPKPGCASLGMQSSLGAHCSIQSLIGRFTDRLPWELVLPGSPGEQSRSPSGEEPARLATRPVLQVLISPEVPYQTLAGFVKASHGLHRNSPGHYERLACLLLLQVCLGLEHLQVQNVGQGDLCPENLLLVRCPCPPQRQEGKEASLSLPRLLISSFFKVKDKQRPCSTSQEQVWTKGLAAPPSPVADELNVGMLIYQILHVDISLENALGFRSNRLPEIPSLSIYSTGLKRLAMLLLHRDPCKRISIKQARSILQALLWGPRQELFARSKKTLTLLWSWVEVKRALLLLKFAENSAGAGASPGLEEWLCCQYFKEVTEHMLYQVTQALYT
;
A
#
# COMPACT_ATOMS: atom_id res chain seq x y z
N ASP A 1 54.93 -12.28 -40.59
CA ASP A 1 54.00 -13.41 -40.42
C ASP A 1 52.59 -12.91 -40.11
N PRO A 2 51.54 -13.70 -40.41
CA PRO A 2 50.33 -13.17 -41.04
C PRO A 2 49.12 -12.94 -40.12
N LEU A 3 48.10 -12.26 -40.67
CA LEU A 3 46.76 -12.23 -40.09
C LEU A 3 46.14 -13.65 -40.02
N PRO A 4 45.26 -13.92 -39.04
CA PRO A 4 44.51 -15.17 -38.97
C PRO A 4 43.50 -15.32 -40.12
N PRO A 5 43.15 -16.55 -40.52
CA PRO A 5 42.27 -16.81 -41.66
C PRO A 5 40.79 -16.48 -41.39
N PRO A 6 39.99 -16.22 -42.45
CA PRO A 6 38.56 -15.92 -42.33
C PRO A 6 37.73 -17.14 -41.91
N LEU A 7 36.69 -16.90 -41.10
CA LEU A 7 35.77 -17.94 -40.63
C LEU A 7 34.90 -18.54 -41.76
N PRO A 8 34.52 -19.83 -41.67
CA PRO A 8 33.76 -20.51 -42.71
C PRO A 8 32.31 -20.01 -42.82
N LYS A 9 31.86 -19.76 -44.06
CA LYS A 9 30.49 -19.36 -44.37
C LYS A 9 29.52 -20.53 -44.15
N LYS A 10 28.55 -20.40 -43.23
CA LYS A 10 27.30 -21.19 -43.29
C LYS A 10 26.29 -20.47 -44.17
N GLN A 11 25.63 -21.23 -45.05
CA GLN A 11 24.60 -20.70 -45.95
C GLN A 11 23.32 -20.39 -45.16
N LEU A 12 22.80 -19.17 -45.32
CA LEU A 12 21.39 -18.88 -45.07
C LEU A 12 20.65 -19.03 -46.41
N GLN A 13 19.62 -19.87 -46.44
CA GLN A 13 18.64 -19.87 -47.53
C GLN A 13 17.77 -18.60 -47.44
N ARG A 14 17.21 -18.14 -48.56
CA ARG A 14 16.71 -16.77 -48.75
C ARG A 14 15.46 -16.73 -49.62
N ALA A 15 14.56 -15.77 -49.31
CA ALA A 15 13.34 -15.44 -50.05
C ALA A 15 12.26 -16.54 -49.96
N GLU A 16 10.97 -16.31 -50.25
CA GLU A 16 10.27 -15.27 -51.02
C GLU A 16 9.16 -14.62 -50.15
N SER A 17 9.01 -13.30 -49.97
CA SER A 17 8.86 -12.11 -50.85
C SER A 17 7.40 -11.77 -51.22
N LEU A 18 7.00 -10.53 -50.89
CA LEU A 18 5.67 -9.91 -51.14
C LEU A 18 5.39 -9.68 -52.63
N PRO A 19 4.13 -9.35 -52.98
CA PRO A 19 3.90 -7.95 -53.40
C PRO A 19 2.63 -7.29 -52.82
N GLU A 20 2.63 -5.96 -52.78
CA GLU A 20 1.42 -5.10 -52.62
C GLU A 20 1.03 -4.46 -53.96
N GLN A 21 -0.26 -4.15 -54.16
CA GLN A 21 -0.78 -2.87 -54.72
C GLN A 21 -2.33 -2.88 -54.81
N GLY A 22 -2.96 -1.69 -54.82
CA GLY A 22 -4.39 -1.45 -55.12
C GLY A 22 -4.55 -0.42 -56.26
N PRO A 23 -5.59 0.45 -56.32
CA PRO A 23 -6.88 0.44 -55.60
C PRO A 23 -8.14 0.86 -56.46
N SER A 24 -9.35 0.70 -55.87
CA SER A 24 -10.57 1.54 -56.04
C SER A 24 -11.68 1.26 -57.12
N ARG A 25 -12.90 1.72 -56.75
CA ARG A 25 -14.12 2.11 -57.52
C ARG A 25 -15.22 1.09 -57.96
N HIS A 26 -16.36 1.23 -57.29
CA HIS A 26 -17.79 1.17 -57.71
C HIS A 26 -18.24 0.37 -58.96
N CYS A 27 -19.26 -0.50 -58.82
CA CYS A 27 -20.68 -0.13 -59.04
C CYS A 27 -21.73 -1.26 -58.80
N ARG A 28 -22.81 -0.90 -58.06
CA ARG A 28 -24.25 -1.25 -58.22
C ARG A 28 -24.66 -2.63 -58.85
N GLY A 29 -25.39 -3.44 -58.07
CA GLY A 29 -26.26 -4.52 -58.58
C GLY A 29 -27.08 -5.21 -57.49
N ASP A 30 -28.39 -4.98 -57.44
CA ASP A 30 -29.40 -5.59 -56.54
C ASP A 30 -30.71 -5.70 -57.37
N PRO A 31 -31.47 -6.82 -57.33
CA PRO A 31 -32.57 -6.90 -56.35
C PRO A 31 -32.89 -8.30 -55.76
N THR A 32 -33.06 -8.38 -54.44
CA THR A 32 -34.26 -8.84 -53.65
C THR A 32 -35.37 -9.73 -54.29
N PRO A 33 -36.29 -10.40 -53.53
CA PRO A 33 -36.29 -10.79 -52.09
C PRO A 33 -36.88 -12.19 -51.73
N GLN A 34 -36.63 -12.65 -50.49
CA GLN A 34 -37.61 -13.29 -49.58
C GLN A 34 -37.04 -13.11 -48.14
N ALA A 35 -37.67 -12.35 -47.24
CA ALA A 35 -38.86 -12.64 -46.43
C ALA A 35 -38.64 -13.77 -45.41
N SER A 36 -38.93 -13.62 -44.10
CA SER A 36 -39.77 -12.61 -43.43
C SER A 36 -39.22 -12.10 -42.09
N SER A 37 -39.55 -10.84 -41.76
CA SER A 37 -39.60 -10.32 -40.37
C SER A 37 -40.86 -10.89 -39.65
N ILE A 38 -41.28 -10.59 -38.42
CA ILE A 38 -41.18 -9.43 -37.51
C ILE A 38 -41.29 -9.96 -36.04
N LEU A 39 -41.42 -9.23 -34.92
CA LEU A 39 -41.72 -7.82 -34.60
C LEU A 39 -41.03 -7.43 -33.26
N HIS A 40 -40.96 -6.14 -32.93
CA HIS A 40 -40.90 -5.68 -31.54
C HIS A 40 -42.32 -5.62 -30.94
N ASN A 41 -42.48 -5.75 -29.62
CA ASN A 41 -43.61 -5.11 -28.95
C ASN A 41 -43.37 -4.90 -27.44
N THR A 42 -43.72 -3.71 -26.96
CA THR A 42 -43.71 -3.33 -25.54
C THR A 42 -45.17 -3.20 -25.07
N PRO A 43 -45.59 -3.83 -23.96
CA PRO A 43 -46.90 -3.59 -23.37
C PRO A 43 -46.84 -2.44 -22.32
N PRO A 44 -47.75 -1.45 -22.38
CA PRO A 44 -47.90 -0.43 -21.33
C PRO A 44 -48.91 -0.84 -20.22
N SER A 45 -49.16 0.09 -19.30
CA SER A 45 -49.94 -0.06 -18.06
C SER A 45 -51.39 -0.54 -18.22
N HIS A 46 -51.87 -1.32 -17.23
CA HIS A 46 -53.29 -1.53 -16.97
C HIS A 46 -53.98 -0.29 -16.34
N PRO A 47 -55.26 -0.06 -16.66
CA PRO A 47 -56.25 0.39 -15.69
C PRO A 47 -57.42 -0.62 -15.52
N TRP A 48 -58.40 -0.27 -14.70
CA TRP A 48 -59.34 -1.17 -14.01
C TRP A 48 -60.69 -1.48 -14.71
N HIS A 49 -61.43 -2.42 -14.08
CA HIS A 49 -62.89 -2.50 -13.88
C HIS A 49 -63.78 -3.47 -14.72
N GLU A 50 -64.31 -4.46 -13.97
CA GLU A 50 -65.70 -4.98 -13.92
C GLU A 50 -66.34 -6.06 -14.84
N GLU A 51 -67.17 -6.87 -14.15
CA GLU A 51 -68.30 -7.77 -14.49
C GLU A 51 -68.24 -8.84 -15.61
N GLY A 52 -68.83 -10.02 -15.32
CA GLY A 52 -69.19 -11.04 -16.31
C GLY A 52 -69.00 -12.53 -15.89
N ALA A 53 -70.06 -13.17 -15.41
CA ALA A 53 -70.19 -14.64 -15.23
C ALA A 53 -71.53 -15.12 -15.89
N PRO A 54 -71.97 -16.41 -15.90
CA PRO A 54 -71.41 -17.65 -15.32
C PRO A 54 -71.54 -18.95 -16.20
N SER A 55 -71.26 -20.12 -15.60
CA SER A 55 -71.68 -21.50 -16.03
C SER A 55 -70.99 -22.10 -17.29
N SER A 56 -70.87 -23.42 -17.55
CA SER A 56 -71.39 -24.70 -16.98
C SER A 56 -70.29 -25.79 -17.15
N ILE A 57 -69.89 -26.64 -16.18
CA ILE A 57 -70.51 -27.85 -15.59
C ILE A 57 -70.35 -29.16 -16.45
N PRO A 58 -69.95 -30.32 -15.85
CA PRO A 58 -69.17 -31.43 -16.49
C PRO A 58 -69.99 -32.77 -16.53
N PRO A 59 -69.51 -34.07 -16.51
CA PRO A 59 -68.21 -34.69 -16.13
C PRO A 59 -67.79 -36.03 -16.87
N ARG A 60 -66.97 -36.87 -16.19
CA ARG A 60 -66.64 -38.32 -16.37
C ARG A 60 -65.45 -38.73 -17.29
N ASP A 61 -64.76 -39.87 -17.06
CA ASP A 61 -65.06 -40.99 -16.14
C ASP A 61 -63.84 -41.52 -15.30
N ARG A 62 -64.10 -42.44 -14.35
CA ARG A 62 -63.13 -43.08 -13.42
C ARG A 62 -62.99 -44.60 -13.72
N PRO A 63 -62.00 -45.36 -13.18
CA PRO A 63 -62.10 -45.85 -11.79
C PRO A 63 -60.75 -45.98 -11.03
N SER A 64 -60.83 -46.52 -9.81
CA SER A 64 -59.72 -46.73 -8.86
C SER A 64 -59.70 -48.19 -8.35
N TRP A 65 -59.02 -48.47 -7.23
CA TRP A 65 -58.84 -49.77 -6.53
C TRP A 65 -57.72 -50.67 -7.09
N GLY A 66 -56.93 -51.38 -6.26
CA GLY A 66 -56.96 -51.51 -4.80
C GLY A 66 -55.61 -51.98 -4.17
N PRO A 67 -55.53 -52.11 -2.81
CA PRO A 67 -54.26 -52.07 -2.08
C PRO A 67 -53.87 -53.36 -1.33
N LYS A 68 -52.61 -53.45 -0.86
CA LYS A 68 -52.25 -54.18 0.38
C LYS A 68 -51.27 -53.39 1.26
N LYS A 69 -51.58 -53.37 2.55
CA LYS A 69 -50.81 -52.89 3.72
C LYS A 69 -50.56 -54.12 4.64
N PRO A 70 -49.85 -54.01 5.78
CA PRO A 70 -48.70 -53.15 6.12
C PRO A 70 -47.55 -53.97 6.77
N LEU A 71 -46.45 -53.30 7.18
CA LEU A 71 -45.87 -53.56 8.51
C LEU A 71 -45.28 -52.27 9.12
N THR A 72 -45.67 -52.00 10.37
CA THR A 72 -45.08 -51.03 11.31
C THR A 72 -43.76 -51.57 11.91
N LYS A 73 -42.90 -50.83 12.62
CA LYS A 73 -42.96 -49.54 13.38
C LYS A 73 -41.53 -48.92 13.33
N SER A 74 -41.21 -47.70 13.80
CA SER A 74 -41.67 -47.00 15.00
C SER A 74 -41.83 -45.49 14.82
N GLN A 75 -42.69 -44.89 15.65
CA GLN A 75 -42.96 -43.45 15.75
C GLN A 75 -42.78 -42.99 17.19
N SER A 76 -42.42 -41.72 17.39
CA SER A 76 -42.94 -40.86 18.48
C SER A 76 -42.62 -39.40 18.09
N LEU A 77 -43.53 -38.69 17.41
CA LEU A 77 -44.66 -37.92 17.94
C LEU A 77 -44.26 -36.51 18.43
N GLY A 78 -44.87 -35.50 17.78
CA GLY A 78 -44.58 -34.08 17.94
C GLY A 78 -45.13 -33.32 16.73
N GLU A 79 -46.45 -33.11 16.68
CA GLU A 79 -47.11 -32.41 15.57
C GLU A 79 -46.90 -30.88 15.63
N PRO A 80 -47.03 -30.16 14.49
CA PRO A 80 -46.56 -28.79 14.37
C PRO A 80 -47.49 -27.77 15.04
N VAL A 81 -47.00 -27.14 16.11
CA VAL A 81 -47.61 -25.91 16.66
C VAL A 81 -47.31 -24.75 15.72
N ALA A 82 -48.30 -24.38 14.90
CA ALA A 82 -48.22 -23.25 13.99
C ALA A 82 -48.32 -21.92 14.76
N TRP A 83 -47.24 -21.51 15.42
CA TRP A 83 -47.10 -20.17 16.00
C TRP A 83 -46.28 -19.28 15.06
N SER A 84 -46.95 -18.23 14.58
CA SER A 84 -46.40 -17.25 13.67
C SER A 84 -45.30 -16.42 14.34
N SER A 85 -44.05 -16.70 14.00
CA SER A 85 -42.97 -15.71 14.07
C SER A 85 -42.45 -15.43 12.66
N GLN A 86 -42.60 -14.19 12.19
CA GLN A 86 -41.77 -13.69 11.09
C GLN A 86 -40.36 -13.37 11.60
N GLN A 87 -39.72 -14.37 12.24
CA GLN A 87 -38.32 -14.29 12.62
C GLN A 87 -37.49 -14.54 11.36
N LYS A 88 -37.47 -13.52 10.51
CA LYS A 88 -36.71 -13.45 9.26
C LYS A 88 -35.28 -13.87 9.56
N SER A 89 -34.87 -15.04 9.05
CA SER A 89 -33.49 -15.49 9.17
C SER A 89 -32.57 -14.38 8.67
N PRO A 90 -31.44 -14.10 9.35
CA PRO A 90 -30.46 -13.19 8.78
C PRO A 90 -30.01 -13.79 7.44
N THR A 91 -30.37 -13.13 6.35
CA THR A 91 -29.91 -13.51 5.00
C THR A 91 -28.40 -13.62 5.04
N PRO A 92 -27.79 -14.76 4.64
CA PRO A 92 -26.36 -14.96 4.80
C PRO A 92 -25.58 -13.80 4.17
N SER A 93 -24.58 -13.28 4.87
CA SER A 93 -23.81 -12.17 4.30
C SER A 93 -22.97 -12.68 3.13
N PRO A 94 -22.71 -11.85 2.10
CA PRO A 94 -21.72 -12.18 1.06
C PRO A 94 -20.30 -12.45 1.60
N ALA A 95 -20.05 -12.21 2.90
CA ALA A 95 -18.80 -12.54 3.55
C ALA A 95 -18.73 -13.99 4.07
N GLU A 96 -19.84 -14.60 4.43
CA GLU A 96 -19.89 -15.98 4.96
C GLU A 96 -19.85 -17.04 3.84
N LEU A 97 -20.12 -16.64 2.60
CA LEU A 97 -20.07 -17.51 1.43
C LEU A 97 -18.67 -18.11 1.19
N THR A 98 -18.65 -19.42 0.95
CA THR A 98 -17.48 -20.19 0.52
C THR A 98 -17.91 -21.21 -0.54
N PHE A 99 -16.95 -21.90 -1.18
CA PHE A 99 -17.27 -23.00 -2.10
C PHE A 99 -17.99 -24.19 -1.41
N GLY A 100 -17.95 -24.28 -0.07
CA GLY A 100 -18.66 -25.29 0.71
C GLY A 100 -20.02 -24.83 1.26
N THR A 101 -20.49 -23.61 0.93
CA THR A 101 -21.82 -23.14 1.33
C THR A 101 -22.91 -23.98 0.68
N VAL A 102 -23.91 -24.41 1.46
CA VAL A 102 -24.95 -25.31 0.98
C VAL A 102 -25.99 -24.60 0.11
N ASP A 103 -26.57 -25.32 -0.86
CA ASP A 103 -27.57 -24.78 -1.80
C ASP A 103 -28.82 -24.18 -1.11
N GLY A 104 -29.11 -24.54 0.14
CA GLY A 104 -30.19 -23.94 0.93
C GLY A 104 -29.87 -22.54 1.48
N GLU A 105 -28.61 -22.28 1.82
CA GLU A 105 -28.12 -20.96 2.29
C GLU A 105 -27.86 -20.05 1.08
N LEU A 106 -27.18 -20.59 0.06
CA LEU A 106 -27.07 -19.97 -1.24
C LEU A 106 -28.48 -19.69 -1.80
N GLY A 107 -29.44 -20.58 -1.57
CA GLY A 107 -30.87 -20.47 -1.90
C GLY A 107 -31.55 -19.24 -1.32
N GLN A 108 -31.29 -18.88 -0.06
CA GLN A 108 -31.86 -17.69 0.57
C GLN A 108 -31.28 -16.39 0.00
N LEU A 109 -30.05 -16.41 -0.51
CA LEU A 109 -29.50 -15.32 -1.34
C LEU A 109 -30.06 -15.35 -2.77
N LEU A 110 -30.18 -16.54 -3.38
CA LEU A 110 -30.71 -16.81 -4.73
C LEU A 110 -32.17 -16.35 -4.90
N GLN A 111 -32.94 -16.19 -3.83
CA GLN A 111 -34.28 -15.55 -3.87
C GLN A 111 -34.24 -14.07 -4.29
N SER A 112 -33.07 -13.41 -4.28
CA SER A 112 -32.87 -12.09 -4.91
C SER A 112 -32.38 -12.15 -6.37
N LEU A 113 -32.10 -13.36 -6.87
CA LEU A 113 -31.33 -13.62 -8.10
C LEU A 113 -32.18 -14.06 -9.29
N GLU A 114 -33.51 -13.92 -9.21
CA GLU A 114 -34.39 -13.83 -10.39
C GLU A 114 -34.00 -12.64 -11.29
N SER A 115 -33.23 -11.68 -10.77
CA SER A 115 -32.66 -10.56 -11.53
C SER A 115 -31.14 -10.69 -11.70
N LEU A 116 -30.66 -10.43 -12.92
CA LEU A 116 -29.23 -10.34 -13.23
C LEU A 116 -28.51 -9.28 -12.36
N ALA A 117 -29.20 -8.21 -11.99
CA ALA A 117 -28.67 -7.15 -11.13
C ALA A 117 -28.33 -7.67 -9.71
N GLY A 118 -29.18 -8.54 -9.15
CA GLY A 118 -28.88 -9.23 -7.91
C GLY A 118 -27.62 -10.09 -8.02
N VAL A 119 -27.45 -10.81 -9.13
CA VAL A 119 -26.31 -11.75 -9.31
C VAL A 119 -25.00 -10.97 -9.31
N CYS A 120 -24.96 -9.85 -10.04
CA CYS A 120 -23.86 -8.91 -9.98
C CYS A 120 -23.62 -8.40 -8.55
N GLY A 121 -24.67 -8.01 -7.82
CA GLY A 121 -24.57 -7.56 -6.42
C GLY A 121 -23.87 -8.56 -5.50
N VAL A 122 -24.27 -9.84 -5.55
CA VAL A 122 -23.65 -10.90 -4.74
C VAL A 122 -22.20 -11.13 -5.14
N VAL A 123 -21.92 -11.26 -6.45
CA VAL A 123 -20.55 -11.47 -6.95
C VAL A 123 -19.61 -10.34 -6.54
N LEU A 124 -20.05 -9.08 -6.63
CA LEU A 124 -19.24 -7.91 -6.23
C LEU A 124 -19.03 -7.84 -4.72
N GLY A 125 -20.03 -8.21 -3.91
CA GLY A 125 -19.89 -8.39 -2.46
C GLY A 125 -18.81 -9.42 -2.12
N CYS A 126 -18.84 -10.59 -2.77
CA CYS A 126 -17.81 -11.63 -2.61
C CYS A 126 -16.41 -11.13 -3.03
N GLN A 127 -16.29 -10.36 -4.12
CA GLN A 127 -15.01 -9.78 -4.54
C GLN A 127 -14.43 -8.81 -3.49
N ALA A 128 -15.26 -7.94 -2.92
CA ALA A 128 -14.83 -7.01 -1.87
C ALA A 128 -14.33 -7.76 -0.62
N VAL A 129 -15.03 -8.80 -0.17
CA VAL A 129 -14.61 -9.61 0.98
C VAL A 129 -13.36 -10.44 0.68
N ALA A 130 -13.25 -11.02 -0.51
CA ALA A 130 -12.07 -11.76 -0.93
C ALA A 130 -10.81 -10.87 -0.92
N LEU A 131 -10.90 -9.64 -1.44
CA LEU A 131 -9.82 -8.66 -1.37
C LEU A 131 -9.50 -8.24 0.06
N ALA A 132 -10.49 -8.05 0.94
CA ALA A 132 -10.25 -7.75 2.34
C ALA A 132 -9.50 -8.89 3.06
N ARG A 133 -9.90 -10.15 2.84
CA ARG A 133 -9.25 -11.35 3.38
C ARG A 133 -7.82 -11.52 2.88
N LEU A 134 -7.59 -11.35 1.57
CA LEU A 134 -6.23 -11.38 0.99
C LEU A 134 -5.38 -10.24 1.58
N SER A 135 -5.90 -9.02 1.64
CA SER A 135 -5.16 -7.86 2.16
C SER A 135 -4.75 -8.01 3.63
N ALA A 136 -5.50 -8.79 4.43
CA ALA A 136 -5.14 -9.13 5.81
C ALA A 136 -4.03 -10.19 5.86
N ARG A 137 -4.19 -11.35 5.19
CA ARG A 137 -3.17 -12.41 5.13
C ARG A 137 -1.81 -11.91 4.62
N ILE A 138 -1.82 -11.03 3.62
CA ILE A 138 -0.59 -10.45 3.07
C ILE A 138 0.04 -9.45 4.06
N GLN A 139 -0.74 -8.85 4.95
CA GLN A 139 -0.22 -7.99 6.03
C GLN A 139 0.51 -8.81 7.11
N GLU A 140 0.03 -10.02 7.40
CA GLU A 140 0.64 -10.98 8.34
C GLU A 140 2.03 -11.47 7.86
N GLU A 141 2.33 -11.44 6.55
CA GLU A 141 3.68 -11.70 6.02
C GLU A 141 4.67 -10.54 6.27
N PHE A 142 4.18 -9.31 6.49
CA PHE A 142 5.03 -8.10 6.63
C PHE A 142 5.14 -7.56 8.06
N VAL A 143 4.16 -7.83 8.92
CA VAL A 143 4.10 -7.40 10.32
C VAL A 143 4.25 -8.61 11.23
N MET A 144 5.11 -8.54 12.24
CA MET A 144 5.24 -9.63 13.22
C MET A 144 3.91 -9.85 13.95
N PRO A 145 3.42 -11.10 14.09
CA PRO A 145 2.24 -11.38 14.89
C PRO A 145 2.40 -10.89 16.33
N GLU A 146 1.37 -10.25 16.88
CA GLU A 146 1.46 -9.56 18.18
C GLU A 146 1.88 -10.50 19.32
N GLU A 147 1.40 -11.74 19.32
CA GLU A 147 1.81 -12.80 20.26
C GLU A 147 3.33 -13.05 20.22
N ARG A 148 3.91 -13.15 19.02
CA ARG A 148 5.34 -13.38 18.83
C ARG A 148 6.17 -12.14 19.16
N GLN A 149 5.64 -10.94 18.91
CA GLN A 149 6.25 -9.69 19.35
C GLN A 149 6.28 -9.63 20.90
N GLN A 150 5.18 -9.94 21.58
CA GLN A 150 5.10 -9.95 23.05
C GLN A 150 6.05 -10.99 23.68
N LEU A 151 6.19 -12.18 23.10
CA LEU A 151 7.16 -13.19 23.55
C LEU A 151 8.62 -12.72 23.39
N LEU A 152 8.94 -12.03 22.29
CA LEU A 152 10.27 -11.43 22.08
C LEU A 152 10.53 -10.25 23.02
N GLU A 153 9.53 -9.42 23.31
CA GLU A 153 9.62 -8.34 24.29
C GLU A 153 9.86 -8.89 25.71
N ALA A 154 9.18 -9.98 26.08
CA ALA A 154 9.38 -10.66 27.36
C ALA A 154 10.78 -11.29 27.47
N GLU A 155 11.29 -11.95 26.42
CA GLU A 155 12.66 -12.47 26.40
C GLU A 155 13.73 -11.39 26.23
N LEU A 156 13.43 -10.18 25.78
CA LEU A 156 14.39 -9.07 25.77
C LEU A 156 14.35 -8.23 27.05
N ALA A 157 13.31 -8.40 27.89
CA ALA A 157 13.18 -7.69 29.15
C ALA A 157 14.33 -8.01 30.12
N GLY A 158 14.98 -6.95 30.63
CA GLY A 158 16.09 -7.08 31.59
C GLY A 158 17.41 -7.61 31.02
N LYS A 159 17.49 -7.95 29.72
CA LYS A 159 18.75 -8.28 29.06
C LYS A 159 19.59 -7.00 28.81
N SER A 160 20.89 -7.17 28.61
CA SER A 160 21.86 -6.11 28.26
C SER A 160 22.56 -6.41 26.93
N TRP A 161 23.53 -5.59 26.49
CA TRP A 161 24.24 -5.86 25.23
C TRP A 161 24.98 -7.22 25.26
N ALA A 162 25.40 -7.68 26.44
CA ALA A 162 26.07 -8.98 26.60
C ALA A 162 25.20 -10.20 26.20
N ALA A 163 23.88 -10.03 26.05
CA ALA A 163 22.98 -11.07 25.53
C ALA A 163 22.87 -11.10 23.99
N LEU A 164 23.54 -10.17 23.29
CA LEU A 164 23.46 -9.98 21.84
C LEU A 164 24.79 -10.33 21.17
N SER A 165 24.76 -11.15 20.12
CA SER A 165 25.94 -11.39 19.29
C SER A 165 26.09 -10.24 18.29
N THR A 166 27.21 -9.51 18.36
CA THR A 166 27.47 -8.41 17.41
C THR A 166 27.93 -9.00 16.07
N LEU A 167 27.16 -8.78 15.00
CA LEU A 167 27.44 -9.38 13.69
C LEU A 167 28.36 -8.49 12.85
N ASP A 168 28.06 -7.20 12.80
CA ASP A 168 28.87 -6.19 12.09
C ASP A 168 29.42 -5.17 13.11
N ARG A 169 30.69 -4.77 12.95
CA ARG A 169 31.34 -3.75 13.80
C ARG A 169 31.00 -2.31 13.39
N GLU A 170 30.71 -2.12 12.11
CA GLU A 170 30.28 -0.85 11.54
C GLU A 170 28.74 -0.80 11.49
N PRO A 171 28.11 0.39 11.58
CA PRO A 171 26.66 0.49 11.50
C PRO A 171 26.16 0.17 10.09
N CYS A 172 25.18 -0.73 9.97
CA CYS A 172 24.56 -1.10 8.70
C CYS A 172 23.68 0.01 8.11
N CYS A 173 23.30 1.00 8.94
CA CYS A 173 22.60 2.20 8.52
C CYS A 173 22.86 3.34 9.53
N GLU A 174 22.94 4.57 9.04
CA GLU A 174 23.04 5.78 9.86
C GLU A 174 21.87 6.72 9.51
N SER A 175 21.02 7.02 10.50
CA SER A 175 19.99 8.06 10.41
C SER A 175 20.49 9.38 10.98
N ARG A 176 19.69 10.45 10.87
CA ARG A 176 19.99 11.74 11.52
C ARG A 176 20.15 11.59 13.04
N GLU A 177 19.39 10.68 13.64
CA GLU A 177 19.21 10.57 15.10
C GLU A 177 19.84 9.33 15.74
N ALA A 178 20.20 8.30 14.96
CA ALA A 178 20.71 7.04 15.49
C ALA A 178 21.67 6.32 14.52
N TRP A 179 22.55 5.50 15.09
CA TRP A 179 23.29 4.46 14.38
C TRP A 179 22.56 3.11 14.53
N TYR A 180 22.61 2.26 13.51
CA TYR A 180 21.96 0.95 13.51
C TYR A 180 23.00 -0.15 13.30
N PHE A 181 23.11 -1.09 14.24
CA PHE A 181 24.02 -2.22 14.19
C PHE A 181 23.26 -3.53 14.03
N ARG A 182 23.79 -4.47 13.24
CA ARG A 182 23.22 -5.82 13.12
C ARG A 182 23.66 -6.69 14.28
N VAL A 183 22.68 -7.19 15.02
CA VAL A 183 22.88 -8.04 16.20
C VAL A 183 22.10 -9.33 16.04
N GLY A 184 22.68 -10.45 16.47
CA GLY A 184 22.01 -11.72 16.62
C GLY A 184 21.45 -11.88 18.04
N PHE A 185 20.31 -12.55 18.14
CA PHE A 185 19.71 -12.97 19.41
C PHE A 185 19.22 -14.41 19.29
N THR A 186 19.45 -15.22 20.33
CA THR A 186 19.04 -16.63 20.35
C THR A 186 17.66 -16.75 20.98
N PHE A 187 16.67 -17.16 20.21
CA PHE A 187 15.28 -17.33 20.65
C PHE A 187 14.75 -18.68 20.16
N GLU A 188 14.20 -19.50 21.05
CA GLU A 188 13.67 -20.85 20.73
C GLU A 188 14.66 -21.70 19.91
N GLN A 189 15.95 -21.68 20.29
CA GLN A 189 17.07 -22.34 19.60
C GLN A 189 17.38 -21.79 18.18
N THR A 190 16.61 -20.83 17.68
CA THR A 190 16.88 -20.12 16.41
C THR A 190 17.76 -18.89 16.63
N GLN A 191 18.62 -18.57 15.66
CA GLN A 191 19.34 -17.29 15.62
C GLN A 191 18.51 -16.28 14.83
N LEU A 192 17.94 -15.31 15.53
CA LEU A 192 17.24 -14.17 14.93
C LEU A 192 18.22 -13.01 14.73
N VAL A 193 18.02 -12.20 13.69
CA VAL A 193 18.85 -11.02 13.39
C VAL A 193 18.00 -9.78 13.52
N PHE A 194 18.41 -8.87 14.41
CA PHE A 194 17.73 -7.62 14.72
C PHE A 194 18.64 -6.42 14.48
N ALA A 195 18.05 -5.21 14.53
CA ALA A 195 18.79 -3.96 14.53
C ALA A 195 18.84 -3.36 15.94
N ALA A 196 20.05 -3.17 16.46
CA ALA A 196 20.30 -2.35 17.63
C ALA A 196 20.41 -0.87 17.20
N LYS A 197 19.35 -0.10 17.46
CA LYS A 197 19.25 1.35 17.26
C LYS A 197 19.86 2.06 18.46
N VAL A 198 20.98 2.73 18.25
CA VAL A 198 21.71 3.52 19.25
C VAL A 198 21.48 5.00 18.95
N PRO A 199 20.69 5.74 19.76
CA PRO A 199 20.50 7.17 19.58
C PRO A 199 21.81 7.95 19.76
N LYS A 200 22.00 8.96 18.92
CA LYS A 200 23.15 9.87 18.96
C LYS A 200 23.06 10.80 20.17
N PRO A 201 24.21 11.22 20.78
CA PRO A 201 24.19 12.15 21.91
C PRO A 201 23.40 13.43 21.60
N GLY A 202 22.44 13.77 22.47
CA GLY A 202 21.52 14.90 22.29
C GLY A 202 20.22 14.56 21.54
N CYS A 203 20.12 13.42 20.85
CA CYS A 203 18.90 12.94 20.21
C CYS A 203 18.05 12.12 21.19
N ALA A 204 17.25 12.79 22.02
CA ALA A 204 16.35 12.13 22.96
C ALA A 204 15.11 11.54 22.24
N SER A 205 15.18 10.26 21.85
CA SER A 205 14.01 9.50 21.38
C SER A 205 13.06 9.21 22.55
N LEU A 206 12.21 10.18 22.88
CA LEU A 206 11.35 10.18 24.05
C LEU A 206 10.31 9.04 24.02
N GLY A 207 10.59 7.99 24.80
CA GLY A 207 9.62 7.12 25.49
C GLY A 207 8.70 6.23 24.64
N MET A 208 7.92 6.84 23.74
CA MET A 208 6.51 6.56 23.50
C MET A 208 6.23 5.87 22.16
N GLN A 209 7.15 4.99 21.73
CA GLN A 209 6.98 4.21 20.49
C GLN A 209 6.18 2.91 20.73
N SER A 210 6.22 2.37 21.95
CA SER A 210 5.55 1.11 22.36
C SER A 210 4.04 1.23 22.59
N SER A 211 3.44 2.40 22.35
CA SER A 211 1.98 2.61 22.38
C SER A 211 1.38 2.82 20.99
N LEU A 212 2.17 2.70 19.93
CA LEU A 212 1.70 2.74 18.55
C LEU A 212 1.42 1.29 18.11
N GLY A 213 0.15 0.96 17.83
CA GLY A 213 -0.21 -0.34 17.27
C GLY A 213 0.55 -0.64 15.98
N ALA A 214 0.93 -1.90 15.77
CA ALA A 214 1.87 -2.31 14.73
C ALA A 214 1.39 -1.95 13.31
N HIS A 215 2.29 -1.43 12.47
CA HIS A 215 1.93 -0.95 11.12
C HIS A 215 3.11 -1.07 10.13
N CYS A 216 2.79 -1.42 8.88
CA CYS A 216 3.78 -1.73 7.83
C CYS A 216 4.81 -0.62 7.55
N SER A 217 4.52 0.66 7.84
CA SER A 217 5.41 1.79 7.55
C SER A 217 5.91 2.56 8.78
N ILE A 218 5.80 1.95 9.96
CA ILE A 218 6.24 2.49 11.26
C ILE A 218 7.28 1.54 11.84
N GLN A 219 8.40 2.05 12.37
CA GLN A 219 9.41 1.21 13.00
C GLN A 219 8.87 0.57 14.30
N SER A 220 8.88 -0.75 14.39
CA SER A 220 8.59 -1.47 15.65
C SER A 220 9.82 -1.51 16.56
N LEU A 221 9.62 -1.51 17.88
CA LEU A 221 10.66 -1.69 18.89
C LEU A 221 10.24 -2.78 19.87
N ILE A 222 11.05 -3.83 19.98
CA ILE A 222 10.83 -5.03 20.80
C ILE A 222 11.74 -5.11 22.03
N GLY A 223 12.53 -4.08 22.30
CA GLY A 223 13.43 -4.06 23.45
C GLY A 223 14.03 -2.68 23.72
N ARG A 224 14.30 -2.41 24.99
CA ARG A 224 14.97 -1.18 25.47
C ARG A 224 15.86 -1.53 26.67
N PHE A 225 17.13 -1.17 26.58
CA PHE A 225 18.05 -1.17 27.71
C PHE A 225 19.00 0.04 27.63
N THR A 226 19.87 0.19 28.63
CA THR A 226 20.83 1.31 28.74
C THR A 226 22.14 0.74 29.26
N ASP A 227 23.19 0.78 28.45
CA ASP A 227 24.41 -0.02 28.66
C ASP A 227 25.65 0.66 28.07
N ARG A 228 26.85 0.14 28.38
CA ARG A 228 28.10 0.53 27.73
C ARG A 228 28.30 -0.29 26.46
N LEU A 229 28.35 0.38 25.32
CA LEU A 229 28.62 -0.29 24.05
C LEU A 229 30.01 -0.94 24.05
N PRO A 230 30.17 -2.17 23.48
CA PRO A 230 31.46 -2.81 23.32
C PRO A 230 32.47 -1.93 22.57
N TRP A 231 33.76 -2.12 22.81
CA TRP A 231 34.81 -1.27 22.24
C TRP A 231 35.04 -1.53 20.74
N GLU A 232 34.61 -2.71 20.27
CA GLU A 232 34.71 -3.21 18.91
C GLU A 232 33.79 -2.48 17.91
N LEU A 233 32.74 -1.81 18.41
CA LEU A 233 31.81 -1.05 17.57
C LEU A 233 32.41 0.29 17.13
N VAL A 234 32.33 0.59 15.84
CA VAL A 234 32.70 1.90 15.27
C VAL A 234 31.54 2.87 15.46
N LEU A 235 31.82 4.07 15.98
CA LEU A 235 30.83 5.14 16.17
C LEU A 235 31.21 6.35 15.30
N PRO A 236 30.66 6.45 14.07
CA PRO A 236 30.97 7.54 13.13
C PRO A 236 30.77 8.92 13.75
N GLY A 237 31.78 9.79 13.59
CA GLY A 237 31.76 11.16 14.12
C GLY A 237 32.07 11.27 15.62
N SER A 238 32.52 10.20 16.28
CA SER A 238 33.07 10.31 17.63
C SER A 238 34.41 11.09 17.63
N PRO A 239 34.69 12.00 18.59
CA PRO A 239 35.83 12.92 18.49
C PRO A 239 37.25 12.31 18.55
N GLY A 240 37.39 10.99 18.63
CA GLY A 240 38.68 10.32 18.87
C GLY A 240 39.51 9.99 17.62
N GLU A 241 38.94 10.04 16.41
CA GLU A 241 39.57 9.45 15.23
C GLU A 241 40.44 10.42 14.41
N GLN A 242 40.41 11.73 14.70
CA GLN A 242 41.21 12.74 13.97
C GLN A 242 42.64 12.93 14.52
N SER A 243 43.03 12.22 15.59
CA SER A 243 44.32 12.42 16.27
C SER A 243 45.11 11.14 16.49
N ARG A 244 45.28 10.31 15.45
CA ARG A 244 46.15 9.12 15.48
C ARG A 244 47.60 9.47 15.11
N SER A 245 48.20 10.40 15.85
CA SER A 245 49.61 10.79 15.74
C SER A 245 50.52 9.62 16.17
N PRO A 246 51.56 9.25 15.40
CA PRO A 246 52.46 8.15 15.74
C PRO A 246 53.57 8.60 16.71
N SER A 247 53.18 8.99 17.92
CA SER A 247 54.09 9.33 19.02
C SER A 247 53.57 8.68 20.30
N GLY A 248 54.24 7.62 20.75
CA GLY A 248 53.78 6.82 21.89
C GLY A 248 54.16 7.42 23.23
N GLU A 249 53.15 7.77 24.02
CA GLU A 249 53.23 7.85 25.49
C GLU A 249 51.82 7.63 26.06
N GLU A 250 51.69 6.74 27.04
CA GLU A 250 50.43 6.39 27.71
C GLU A 250 50.72 6.36 29.22
N PRO A 251 49.98 7.14 30.03
CA PRO A 251 48.84 6.52 30.70
C PRO A 251 47.60 7.41 30.94
N ALA A 252 46.52 6.73 31.35
CA ALA A 252 45.49 7.27 32.24
C ALA A 252 44.47 8.30 31.69
N ARG A 253 43.99 8.11 30.45
CA ARG A 253 42.55 8.32 30.16
C ARG A 253 41.97 7.17 29.33
N LEU A 254 41.56 6.10 30.02
CA LEU A 254 40.58 5.15 29.47
C LEU A 254 39.31 5.94 29.11
N ALA A 255 39.16 6.25 27.82
CA ALA A 255 38.03 7.00 27.27
C ALA A 255 36.74 6.16 27.44
N THR A 256 36.16 6.25 28.63
CA THR A 256 35.03 5.41 29.05
C THR A 256 33.86 5.71 28.13
N ARG A 257 33.53 4.74 27.25
CA ARG A 257 32.41 4.89 26.32
C ARG A 257 31.15 5.29 27.10
N PRO A 258 30.41 6.30 26.64
CA PRO A 258 29.21 6.75 27.35
C PRO A 258 28.25 5.58 27.49
N VAL A 259 27.55 5.53 28.63
CA VAL A 259 26.39 4.66 28.78
C VAL A 259 25.30 5.23 27.86
N LEU A 260 24.86 4.46 26.89
CA LEU A 260 23.88 4.87 25.88
C LEU A 260 22.62 4.02 26.00
N GLN A 261 21.48 4.62 25.66
CA GLN A 261 20.26 3.85 25.43
C GLN A 261 20.42 3.02 24.17
N VAL A 262 19.91 1.79 24.19
CA VAL A 262 19.84 0.89 23.05
C VAL A 262 18.41 0.43 22.89
N LEU A 263 17.91 0.51 21.67
CA LEU A 263 16.55 0.12 21.29
C LEU A 263 16.65 -1.03 20.27
N ILE A 264 15.99 -2.14 20.52
CA ILE A 264 16.01 -3.30 19.63
C ILE A 264 14.80 -3.25 18.70
N SER A 265 15.04 -3.37 17.40
CA SER A 265 14.01 -3.35 16.35
C SER A 265 14.11 -4.63 15.53
N PRO A 266 12.98 -5.31 15.22
CA PRO A 266 13.01 -6.55 14.45
C PRO A 266 13.38 -6.29 12.99
N GLU A 267 13.08 -5.11 12.45
CA GLU A 267 13.44 -4.73 11.09
C GLU A 267 14.88 -4.21 10.98
N VAL A 268 15.68 -4.83 10.11
CA VAL A 268 17.06 -4.41 9.82
C VAL A 268 17.11 -3.44 8.63
N PRO A 269 17.41 -2.14 8.84
CA PRO A 269 17.58 -1.20 7.74
C PRO A 269 18.91 -1.42 7.04
N TYR A 270 18.92 -1.24 5.71
CA TYR A 270 20.14 -1.33 4.89
C TYR A 270 20.61 0.01 4.33
N GLN A 271 19.76 1.05 4.39
CA GLN A 271 20.09 2.45 4.15
C GLN A 271 18.92 3.37 4.55
N THR A 272 19.17 4.68 4.60
CA THR A 272 18.13 5.71 4.65
C THR A 272 17.61 6.06 3.26
N LEU A 273 16.44 6.70 3.19
CA LEU A 273 15.92 7.28 1.95
C LEU A 273 16.83 8.41 1.44
N ALA A 274 17.46 9.20 2.32
CA ALA A 274 18.51 10.16 1.95
C ALA A 274 19.67 9.49 1.18
N GLY A 275 20.18 8.37 1.71
CA GLY A 275 21.21 7.57 1.06
C GLY A 275 20.74 6.97 -0.27
N PHE A 276 19.47 6.54 -0.34
CA PHE A 276 18.87 6.03 -1.59
C PHE A 276 18.82 7.11 -2.67
N VAL A 277 18.21 8.27 -2.37
CA VAL A 277 18.11 9.41 -3.28
C VAL A 277 19.49 9.82 -3.78
N LYS A 278 20.48 9.97 -2.88
CA LYS A 278 21.85 10.33 -3.26
C LYS A 278 22.50 9.30 -4.21
N ALA A 279 22.24 8.01 -4.04
CA ALA A 279 22.76 6.96 -4.92
C ALA A 279 21.97 6.81 -6.24
N SER A 280 20.68 7.13 -6.24
CA SER A 280 19.76 6.85 -7.35
C SER A 280 19.77 7.87 -8.50
N HIS A 281 20.60 8.92 -8.44
CA HIS A 281 20.63 9.95 -9.49
C HIS A 281 20.91 9.38 -10.90
N GLY A 282 21.82 8.40 -11.02
CA GLY A 282 22.07 7.71 -12.29
C GLY A 282 20.88 6.86 -12.77
N LEU A 283 20.15 6.25 -11.83
CA LEU A 283 18.97 5.42 -12.10
C LEU A 283 17.78 6.27 -12.59
N HIS A 284 17.55 7.43 -11.96
CA HIS A 284 16.55 8.40 -12.40
C HIS A 284 16.88 8.92 -13.80
N ARG A 285 18.13 9.28 -14.07
CA ARG A 285 18.58 9.73 -15.41
C ARG A 285 18.39 8.66 -16.49
N ASN A 286 18.71 7.40 -16.19
CA ASN A 286 18.68 6.31 -17.18
C ASN A 286 17.29 5.68 -17.35
N SER A 287 16.42 5.76 -16.35
CA SER A 287 15.14 5.03 -16.32
C SER A 287 14.04 5.77 -15.54
N PRO A 288 13.69 7.01 -15.91
CA PRO A 288 12.84 7.88 -15.10
C PRO A 288 11.46 7.28 -14.78
N GLY A 289 10.82 6.59 -15.74
CA GLY A 289 9.54 5.93 -15.49
C GLY A 289 9.58 4.79 -14.45
N HIS A 290 10.70 4.09 -14.31
CA HIS A 290 10.87 3.09 -13.26
C HIS A 290 11.18 3.75 -11.91
N TYR A 291 12.06 4.75 -11.92
CA TYR A 291 12.42 5.49 -10.72
C TYR A 291 11.25 6.26 -10.11
N GLU A 292 10.48 7.00 -10.92
CA GLU A 292 9.32 7.75 -10.42
C GLU A 292 8.16 6.84 -9.99
N ARG A 293 8.01 5.64 -10.57
CA ARG A 293 7.07 4.63 -10.04
C ARG A 293 7.48 4.22 -8.62
N LEU A 294 8.76 3.94 -8.41
CA LEU A 294 9.31 3.60 -7.10
C LEU A 294 9.16 4.78 -6.12
N ALA A 295 9.40 6.03 -6.57
CA ALA A 295 9.13 7.23 -5.78
C ALA A 295 7.66 7.30 -5.32
N CYS A 296 6.69 7.07 -6.22
CA CYS A 296 5.27 7.00 -5.87
C CYS A 296 4.96 5.90 -4.84
N LEU A 297 5.59 4.72 -4.93
CA LEU A 297 5.40 3.61 -3.98
C LEU A 297 6.02 3.90 -2.60
N LEU A 298 7.16 4.59 -2.54
CA LEU A 298 7.80 5.02 -1.30
C LEU A 298 6.99 6.15 -0.63
N LEU A 299 6.53 7.13 -1.40
CA LEU A 299 5.64 8.20 -0.94
C LEU A 299 4.31 7.64 -0.43
N LEU A 300 3.75 6.60 -1.07
CA LEU A 300 2.52 5.95 -0.61
C LEU A 300 2.70 5.29 0.77
N GLN A 301 3.83 4.62 1.01
CA GLN A 301 4.18 4.07 2.33
C GLN A 301 4.32 5.18 3.39
N VAL A 302 4.96 6.31 3.04
CA VAL A 302 5.02 7.49 3.92
C VAL A 302 3.61 8.00 4.26
N CYS A 303 2.72 8.16 3.28
CA CYS A 303 1.35 8.62 3.53
C CYS A 303 0.53 7.64 4.39
N LEU A 304 0.69 6.33 4.20
CA LEU A 304 0.06 5.31 5.05
C LEU A 304 0.57 5.37 6.50
N GLY A 305 1.90 5.51 6.68
CA GLY A 305 2.51 5.67 8.00
C GLY A 305 1.99 6.92 8.72
N LEU A 306 1.96 8.06 8.03
CA LEU A 306 1.46 9.33 8.58
C LEU A 306 -0.04 9.28 8.91
N GLU A 307 -0.88 8.64 8.08
CA GLU A 307 -2.32 8.49 8.38
C GLU A 307 -2.55 7.67 9.68
N HIS A 308 -1.76 6.61 9.90
CA HIS A 308 -1.81 5.84 11.15
C HIS A 308 -1.38 6.67 12.37
N LEU A 309 -0.31 7.47 12.26
CA LEU A 309 0.12 8.37 13.34
C LEU A 309 -0.98 9.41 13.68
N GLN A 310 -1.59 10.02 12.66
CA GLN A 310 -2.67 10.99 12.83
C GLN A 310 -3.90 10.37 13.51
N VAL A 311 -4.26 9.12 13.19
CA VAL A 311 -5.34 8.37 13.88
C VAL A 311 -5.03 8.12 15.35
N GLN A 312 -3.77 7.82 15.69
CA GLN A 312 -3.33 7.62 17.08
C GLN A 312 -3.17 8.92 17.88
N ASN A 313 -3.54 10.08 17.31
CA ASN A 313 -3.28 11.42 17.86
C ASN A 313 -1.78 11.66 18.18
N VAL A 314 -0.89 10.95 17.48
CA VAL A 314 0.56 11.12 17.60
C VAL A 314 0.95 12.42 16.90
N GLY A 315 1.56 13.32 17.65
CA GLY A 315 2.01 14.62 17.16
C GLY A 315 3.01 14.52 16.01
N GLN A 316 2.97 15.53 15.14
CA GLN A 316 3.71 15.65 13.86
C GLN A 316 5.15 15.13 13.91
N GLY A 317 5.51 14.35 12.90
CA GLY A 317 6.83 13.73 12.78
C GLY A 317 7.88 14.69 12.20
N ASP A 318 9.14 14.55 12.60
CA ASP A 318 10.29 15.21 11.92
C ASP A 318 10.64 14.43 10.65
N LEU A 319 9.71 14.50 9.69
CA LEU A 319 9.73 13.78 8.43
C LEU A 319 10.79 14.37 7.49
N CYS A 320 11.98 13.78 7.53
CA CYS A 320 13.09 14.06 6.63
C CYS A 320 13.63 12.75 6.03
N PRO A 321 14.28 12.77 4.84
CA PRO A 321 14.78 11.56 4.19
C PRO A 321 15.81 10.78 5.01
N GLU A 322 16.49 11.42 5.96
CA GLU A 322 17.45 10.77 6.86
C GLU A 322 16.77 10.00 8.00
N ASN A 323 15.50 10.28 8.30
CA ASN A 323 14.66 9.61 9.32
C ASN A 323 13.67 8.60 8.70
N LEU A 324 13.81 8.32 7.40
CA LEU A 324 13.06 7.30 6.68
C LEU A 324 14.03 6.16 6.33
N LEU A 325 13.79 4.98 6.91
CA LEU A 325 14.61 3.80 6.74
C LEU A 325 14.09 2.93 5.60
N LEU A 326 14.99 2.31 4.84
CA LEU A 326 14.66 1.28 3.87
C LEU A 326 15.09 -0.10 4.41
N VAL A 327 14.15 -1.05 4.37
CA VAL A 327 14.27 -2.42 4.85
C VAL A 327 13.95 -3.37 3.69
N ARG A 328 14.67 -4.48 3.59
CA ARG A 328 14.35 -5.51 2.59
C ARG A 328 13.09 -6.26 3.03
N CYS A 329 12.10 -6.39 2.15
CA CYS A 329 10.95 -7.25 2.42
C CYS A 329 11.41 -8.69 2.67
N PRO A 330 10.76 -9.44 3.58
CA PRO A 330 10.85 -10.89 3.59
C PRO A 330 10.46 -11.40 2.20
N CYS A 331 11.35 -12.17 1.57
CA CYS A 331 11.11 -12.82 0.29
C CYS A 331 11.75 -14.20 0.38
N PRO A 332 11.07 -15.27 -0.09
CA PRO A 332 11.71 -16.58 -0.18
C PRO A 332 12.96 -16.50 -1.07
N PRO A 333 14.06 -17.20 -0.71
CA PRO A 333 15.39 -16.98 -1.30
C PRO A 333 15.46 -17.27 -2.82
N GLN A 334 14.49 -18.01 -3.34
CA GLN A 334 14.42 -18.52 -4.72
C GLN A 334 14.26 -17.44 -5.82
N ARG A 335 14.19 -16.14 -5.48
CA ARG A 335 14.09 -15.02 -6.44
C ARG A 335 15.43 -14.35 -6.82
N GLN A 336 16.56 -14.71 -6.21
CA GLN A 336 17.82 -13.97 -6.39
C GLN A 336 18.68 -14.40 -7.59
N GLU A 337 18.38 -15.53 -8.23
CA GLU A 337 19.13 -16.00 -9.41
C GLU A 337 18.35 -15.74 -10.71
N GLY A 338 19.00 -15.08 -11.68
CA GLY A 338 18.64 -15.20 -13.10
C GLY A 338 17.81 -14.11 -13.77
N LYS A 339 17.52 -12.96 -13.15
CA LYS A 339 17.00 -11.77 -13.86
C LYS A 339 17.73 -10.49 -13.48
N GLU A 340 17.86 -9.60 -14.46
CA GLU A 340 18.44 -8.26 -14.33
C GLU A 340 17.75 -7.45 -13.23
N ALA A 341 18.47 -6.47 -12.67
CA ALA A 341 18.12 -5.76 -11.43
C ALA A 341 16.85 -4.87 -11.54
N SER A 342 15.69 -5.52 -11.63
CA SER A 342 14.40 -4.91 -11.35
C SER A 342 14.43 -4.35 -9.93
N LEU A 343 13.98 -3.11 -9.79
CA LEU A 343 14.03 -2.38 -8.52
C LEU A 343 13.02 -2.99 -7.55
N SER A 344 13.46 -3.94 -6.73
CA SER A 344 12.62 -4.53 -5.69
C SER A 344 12.20 -3.46 -4.70
N LEU A 345 10.89 -3.21 -4.62
CA LEU A 345 10.30 -2.23 -3.70
C LEU A 345 10.71 -2.57 -2.25
N PRO A 346 11.47 -1.71 -1.56
CA PRO A 346 11.75 -1.93 -0.14
C PRO A 346 10.57 -1.49 0.73
N ARG A 347 10.49 -2.10 1.92
CA ARG A 347 9.62 -1.63 3.01
C ARG A 347 10.24 -0.38 3.60
N LEU A 348 9.50 0.73 3.59
CA LEU A 348 9.91 2.01 4.14
C LEU A 348 9.33 2.17 5.55
N LEU A 349 10.18 2.51 6.52
CA LEU A 349 9.79 2.74 7.91
C LEU A 349 10.09 4.19 8.33
N ILE A 350 9.11 4.84 8.95
CA ILE A 350 9.33 6.06 9.75
C ILE A 350 10.03 5.64 11.05
N SER A 351 11.22 6.17 11.34
CA SER A 351 11.99 5.81 12.56
C SER A 351 11.87 6.80 13.72
N SER A 352 11.39 8.00 13.42
CA SER A 352 11.56 9.18 14.26
C SER A 352 10.23 9.86 14.47
N PHE A 353 9.68 9.66 15.67
CA PHE A 353 8.42 10.22 16.12
C PHE A 353 8.71 11.25 17.21
N PHE A 354 7.99 12.37 17.14
CA PHE A 354 8.06 13.50 18.07
C PHE A 354 9.41 14.24 18.19
N LYS A 355 9.38 15.54 17.88
CA LYS A 355 10.09 16.53 18.70
C LYS A 355 9.05 17.27 19.53
N VAL A 356 8.82 16.81 20.76
CA VAL A 356 8.05 17.58 21.74
C VAL A 356 8.77 18.92 21.93
N LYS A 357 8.11 20.02 21.56
CA LYS A 357 8.58 21.37 21.89
C LYS A 357 8.35 21.60 23.38
N ASP A 358 9.30 21.18 24.21
CA ASP A 358 9.31 21.50 25.63
C ASP A 358 9.23 23.03 25.82
N LYS A 359 8.06 23.51 26.25
CA LYS A 359 7.82 24.91 26.61
C LYS A 359 8.42 25.24 27.98
N GLN A 360 9.67 24.87 28.20
CA GLN A 360 10.44 25.32 29.36
C GLN A 360 11.95 25.23 29.13
N ARG A 361 12.57 26.37 28.84
CA ARG A 361 13.96 26.63 29.21
C ARG A 361 14.09 28.08 29.68
N PRO A 362 14.62 28.35 30.90
CA PRO A 362 14.86 29.70 31.37
C PRO A 362 15.86 30.45 30.48
N CYS A 363 15.82 31.78 30.58
CA CYS A 363 16.49 32.71 29.67
C CYS A 363 18.00 32.52 29.52
N SER A 364 18.48 32.78 28.31
CA SER A 364 19.65 33.65 28.10
C SER A 364 19.34 34.69 27.02
N THR A 365 19.91 35.88 27.16
CA THR A 365 19.85 36.98 26.19
C THR A 365 20.77 36.68 24.98
N SER A 366 20.60 37.26 23.79
CA SER A 366 20.02 38.57 23.45
C SER A 366 19.46 38.63 22.00
N GLN A 367 18.67 39.69 21.73
CA GLN A 367 18.49 40.33 20.41
C GLN A 367 17.81 39.56 19.25
N GLU A 368 16.68 38.88 19.48
CA GLU A 368 15.72 38.61 18.38
C GLU A 368 14.21 38.67 18.79
N GLN A 369 13.90 39.28 19.93
CA GLN A 369 12.53 39.35 20.46
C GLN A 369 11.76 40.60 19.98
N VAL A 370 11.20 40.55 18.77
CA VAL A 370 10.25 41.57 18.25
C VAL A 370 8.91 40.96 17.79
N TRP A 371 8.89 39.68 17.40
CA TRP A 371 7.75 39.05 16.70
C TRP A 371 6.63 38.45 17.59
N THR A 372 6.49 38.86 18.85
CA THR A 372 5.43 38.34 19.74
C THR A 372 4.81 39.42 20.65
N LYS A 373 3.97 40.29 20.10
CA LYS A 373 2.89 41.01 20.82
C LYS A 373 1.92 41.69 19.84
N GLY A 374 0.90 40.96 19.39
CA GLY A 374 -0.18 41.51 18.54
C GLY A 374 -0.86 40.44 17.70
N LEU A 375 -2.18 40.29 17.86
CA LEU A 375 -3.06 39.28 17.23
C LEU A 375 -2.71 37.82 17.56
N ALA A 376 -3.69 36.93 17.37
CA ALA A 376 -3.62 35.52 17.72
C ALA A 376 -2.76 34.74 16.71
N ALA A 377 -1.66 34.16 17.17
CA ALA A 377 -0.80 33.33 16.33
C ALA A 377 -1.48 31.97 16.02
N PRO A 378 -1.61 31.56 14.75
CA PRO A 378 -2.04 30.20 14.41
C PRO A 378 -1.00 29.16 14.83
N PRO A 379 -1.36 27.87 14.97
CA PRO A 379 -0.42 26.80 15.30
C PRO A 379 0.74 26.71 14.28
N SER A 380 1.92 26.29 14.76
CA SER A 380 3.19 26.56 14.08
C SER A 380 3.37 25.87 12.71
N PRO A 381 4.05 26.49 11.74
CA PRO A 381 4.04 26.06 10.33
C PRO A 381 5.03 24.93 10.01
N VAL A 382 4.76 23.70 10.46
CA VAL A 382 5.26 22.47 9.83
C VAL A 382 4.16 21.39 9.91
N ALA A 383 3.22 21.40 8.97
CA ALA A 383 2.25 20.31 8.83
C ALA A 383 2.89 19.13 8.08
N ASP A 384 2.48 17.89 8.38
CA ASP A 384 3.04 16.69 7.73
C ASP A 384 2.92 16.78 6.19
N GLU A 385 1.83 17.37 5.71
CA GLU A 385 1.57 17.70 4.30
C GLU A 385 2.72 18.49 3.66
N LEU A 386 3.27 19.49 4.36
CA LEU A 386 4.38 20.30 3.84
C LEU A 386 5.66 19.46 3.72
N ASN A 387 5.91 18.58 4.71
CA ASN A 387 7.07 17.71 4.67
C ASN A 387 6.97 16.68 3.53
N VAL A 388 5.79 16.09 3.28
CA VAL A 388 5.57 15.22 2.10
C VAL A 388 5.71 16.02 0.79
N GLY A 389 5.23 17.27 0.75
CA GLY A 389 5.42 18.18 -0.39
C GLY A 389 6.91 18.44 -0.70
N MET A 390 7.73 18.70 0.33
CA MET A 390 9.18 18.86 0.21
C MET A 390 9.87 17.55 -0.19
N LEU A 391 9.42 16.42 0.36
CA LEU A 391 9.97 15.09 0.10
C LEU A 391 9.83 14.68 -1.38
N ILE A 392 8.74 15.08 -2.06
CA ILE A 392 8.56 14.83 -3.49
C ILE A 392 9.70 15.45 -4.31
N TYR A 393 10.02 16.72 -4.05
CA TYR A 393 11.13 17.42 -4.73
C TYR A 393 12.48 16.74 -4.46
N GLN A 394 12.75 16.38 -3.20
CA GLN A 394 13.98 15.71 -2.79
C GLN A 394 14.16 14.36 -3.48
N ILE A 395 13.12 13.50 -3.49
CA ILE A 395 13.17 12.19 -4.17
C ILE A 395 13.37 12.37 -5.69
N LEU A 396 12.78 13.40 -6.30
CA LEU A 396 12.94 13.70 -7.73
C LEU A 396 14.27 14.38 -8.09
N HIS A 397 15.22 14.51 -7.16
CA HIS A 397 16.51 15.18 -7.34
C HIS A 397 16.39 16.68 -7.72
N VAL A 398 15.35 17.37 -7.23
CA VAL A 398 15.15 18.80 -7.43
C VAL A 398 15.36 19.54 -6.11
N ASP A 399 16.33 20.45 -6.06
CA ASP A 399 16.63 21.24 -4.87
C ASP A 399 15.46 22.16 -4.49
N ILE A 400 15.04 22.09 -3.23
CA ILE A 400 14.02 22.96 -2.65
C ILE A 400 14.39 23.36 -1.22
N SER A 401 14.19 24.64 -0.90
CA SER A 401 14.35 25.18 0.45
C SER A 401 12.98 25.52 1.06
N LEU A 402 12.87 25.50 2.38
CA LEU A 402 11.64 25.90 3.07
C LEU A 402 11.26 27.36 2.77
N GLU A 403 12.26 28.23 2.58
CA GLU A 403 12.04 29.62 2.14
C GLU A 403 11.38 29.71 0.76
N ASN A 404 11.77 28.84 -0.19
CA ASN A 404 11.18 28.78 -1.53
C ASN A 404 9.79 28.13 -1.52
N ALA A 405 9.59 27.10 -0.69
CA ALA A 405 8.31 26.39 -0.56
C ALA A 405 7.21 27.26 0.07
N LEU A 406 7.54 27.96 1.17
CA LEU A 406 6.64 28.96 1.76
C LEU A 406 6.61 30.26 0.92
N GLY A 407 7.67 30.50 0.15
CA GLY A 407 7.72 31.50 -0.92
C GLY A 407 8.07 32.91 -0.46
N PHE A 408 8.95 33.03 0.54
CA PHE A 408 9.38 34.31 1.13
C PHE A 408 10.22 35.18 0.16
N ARG A 409 10.85 34.59 -0.86
CA ARG A 409 11.65 35.33 -1.88
C ARG A 409 11.13 35.21 -3.31
N SER A 410 10.28 34.22 -3.60
CA SER A 410 9.72 33.99 -4.94
C SER A 410 8.30 33.43 -4.85
N ASN A 411 7.43 33.86 -5.76
CA ASN A 411 6.06 33.36 -5.90
C ASN A 411 5.95 32.09 -6.76
N ARG A 412 7.06 31.44 -7.10
CA ARG A 412 7.10 30.21 -7.89
C ARG A 412 7.92 29.13 -7.18
N LEU A 413 7.31 27.96 -7.02
CA LEU A 413 8.02 26.73 -6.65
C LEU A 413 9.00 26.34 -7.78
N PRO A 414 10.07 25.56 -7.49
CA PRO A 414 10.92 25.01 -8.54
C PRO A 414 10.12 24.13 -9.51
N GLU A 415 10.53 24.09 -10.77
CA GLU A 415 9.87 23.27 -11.78
C GLU A 415 10.38 21.82 -11.73
N ILE A 416 9.52 20.89 -11.34
CA ILE A 416 9.75 19.46 -11.56
C ILE A 416 9.74 19.19 -13.08
N PRO A 417 10.79 18.56 -13.65
CA PRO A 417 10.87 18.26 -15.07
C PRO A 417 9.95 17.09 -15.45
N SER A 418 9.34 17.15 -16.63
CA SER A 418 8.46 16.08 -17.14
C SER A 418 9.27 14.95 -17.78
N LEU A 419 9.79 14.03 -16.96
CA LEU A 419 10.64 12.91 -17.38
C LEU A 419 9.87 11.60 -17.60
N SER A 420 8.65 11.47 -17.06
CA SER A 420 7.80 10.30 -17.27
C SER A 420 6.30 10.59 -17.07
N ILE A 421 5.46 9.55 -17.17
CA ILE A 421 4.01 9.60 -16.90
C ILE A 421 3.65 9.98 -15.45
N TYR A 422 4.60 9.88 -14.51
CA TYR A 422 4.37 10.23 -13.10
C TYR A 422 4.74 11.68 -12.79
N SER A 423 5.75 12.28 -13.45
CA SER A 423 6.30 13.62 -13.14
C SER A 423 5.22 14.70 -13.05
N THR A 424 4.31 14.78 -14.04
CA THR A 424 3.23 15.79 -14.05
C THR A 424 2.28 15.61 -12.87
N GLY A 425 1.99 14.36 -12.50
CA GLY A 425 1.17 14.02 -11.35
C GLY A 425 1.85 14.34 -10.02
N LEU A 426 3.14 14.04 -9.89
CA LEU A 426 3.96 14.39 -8.73
C LEU A 426 4.14 15.91 -8.60
N LYS A 427 4.31 16.64 -9.71
CA LYS A 427 4.29 18.11 -9.75
C LYS A 427 2.96 18.67 -9.26
N ARG A 428 1.82 18.13 -9.74
CA ARG A 428 0.49 18.53 -9.27
C ARG A 428 0.29 18.22 -7.78
N LEU A 429 0.68 17.04 -7.33
CA LEU A 429 0.61 16.63 -5.92
C LEU A 429 1.45 17.55 -5.01
N ALA A 430 2.68 17.85 -5.40
CA ALA A 430 3.56 18.74 -4.65
C ALA A 430 3.03 20.18 -4.58
N MET A 431 2.42 20.70 -5.66
CA MET A 431 1.74 22.02 -5.63
C MET A 431 0.53 22.06 -4.69
N LEU A 432 -0.22 20.96 -4.58
CA LEU A 432 -1.38 20.84 -3.68
C LEU A 432 -0.97 20.68 -2.21
N LEU A 433 0.17 20.03 -1.95
CA LEU A 433 0.75 19.86 -0.61
C LEU A 433 1.50 21.10 -0.11
N LEU A 434 2.25 21.77 -0.98
CA LEU A 434 2.95 23.03 -0.69
C LEU A 434 2.04 24.26 -0.83
N HIS A 435 0.71 24.08 -0.83
CA HIS A 435 -0.21 25.20 -0.94
C HIS A 435 -0.09 26.14 0.29
N ARG A 436 0.07 27.44 0.02
CA ARG A 436 0.31 28.48 1.05
C ARG A 436 -0.83 28.57 2.07
N ASP A 437 -2.04 28.76 1.57
CA ASP A 437 -3.29 28.76 2.33
C ASP A 437 -3.58 27.34 2.85
N PRO A 438 -3.58 27.10 4.18
CA PRO A 438 -3.82 25.78 4.74
C PRO A 438 -5.23 25.23 4.44
N CYS A 439 -6.23 26.09 4.25
CA CYS A 439 -7.61 25.68 3.96
C CYS A 439 -7.78 25.16 2.52
N LYS A 440 -6.76 25.34 1.66
CA LYS A 440 -6.69 24.81 0.29
C LYS A 440 -5.62 23.74 0.12
N ARG A 441 -4.86 23.43 1.18
CA ARG A 441 -3.88 22.34 1.18
C ARG A 441 -4.63 21.02 1.30
N ILE A 442 -4.25 20.03 0.48
CA ILE A 442 -4.83 18.69 0.57
C ILE A 442 -4.28 17.95 1.79
N SER A 443 -5.07 17.06 2.40
CA SER A 443 -4.61 16.24 3.54
C SER A 443 -3.75 15.06 3.09
N ILE A 444 -3.00 14.45 4.03
CA ILE A 444 -2.28 13.18 3.81
C ILE A 444 -3.17 12.10 3.17
N LYS A 445 -4.43 11.94 3.60
CA LYS A 445 -5.37 10.95 3.02
C LYS A 445 -5.73 11.25 1.55
N GLN A 446 -5.81 12.53 1.18
CA GLN A 446 -6.01 12.93 -0.22
C GLN A 446 -4.74 12.70 -1.05
N ALA A 447 -3.56 13.00 -0.50
CA ALA A 447 -2.26 12.73 -1.13
C ALA A 447 -2.05 11.22 -1.38
N ARG A 448 -2.34 10.38 -0.38
CA ARG A 448 -2.39 8.91 -0.48
C ARG A 448 -3.25 8.45 -1.66
N SER A 449 -4.45 9.01 -1.77
CA SER A 449 -5.43 8.67 -2.80
C SER A 449 -4.98 9.12 -4.21
N ILE A 450 -4.29 10.27 -4.32
CA ILE A 450 -3.67 10.73 -5.56
C ILE A 450 -2.50 9.82 -5.97
N LEU A 451 -1.64 9.39 -5.03
CA LEU A 451 -0.55 8.45 -5.29
C LEU A 451 -1.08 7.08 -5.75
N GLN A 452 -2.15 6.57 -5.13
CA GLN A 452 -2.82 5.35 -5.57
C GLN A 452 -3.35 5.47 -7.02
N ALA A 453 -4.00 6.59 -7.35
CA ALA A 453 -4.46 6.85 -8.72
C ALA A 453 -3.29 7.01 -9.72
N LEU A 454 -2.18 7.59 -9.29
CA LEU A 454 -0.95 7.68 -10.09
C LEU A 454 -0.24 6.34 -10.27
N LEU A 455 -0.47 5.34 -9.42
CA LEU A 455 0.14 4.01 -9.51
C LEU A 455 -0.70 3.03 -10.34
N TRP A 456 -2.02 2.97 -10.12
CA TRP A 456 -2.92 1.95 -10.68
C TRP A 456 -4.07 2.51 -11.54
N GLY A 457 -4.22 3.83 -11.65
CA GLY A 457 -5.30 4.52 -12.38
C GLY A 457 -6.50 4.86 -11.49
N PRO A 458 -7.59 5.43 -12.05
CA PRO A 458 -7.84 5.63 -13.47
C PRO A 458 -6.98 6.76 -14.06
N ARG A 459 -6.49 6.53 -15.29
CA ARG A 459 -5.66 7.49 -16.04
C ARG A 459 -6.52 8.46 -16.86
N GLN A 460 -5.93 9.54 -17.36
CA GLN A 460 -6.65 10.60 -18.07
C GLN A 460 -7.27 10.12 -19.40
N GLU A 461 -6.68 9.12 -20.06
CA GLU A 461 -7.16 8.57 -21.34
C GLU A 461 -8.52 7.88 -21.20
N LEU A 462 -8.88 7.38 -20.01
CA LEU A 462 -10.22 6.84 -19.72
C LEU A 462 -11.31 7.90 -19.94
N PHE A 463 -10.98 9.17 -19.66
CA PHE A 463 -11.90 10.30 -19.78
C PHE A 463 -11.82 11.02 -21.14
N ALA A 464 -10.87 10.65 -22.00
CA ALA A 464 -10.72 11.21 -23.35
C ALA A 464 -11.81 10.74 -24.33
N ARG A 465 -12.42 9.57 -24.07
CA ARG A 465 -13.52 9.00 -24.89
C ARG A 465 -14.87 8.95 -24.17
N SER A 466 -14.88 9.06 -22.84
CA SER A 466 -16.06 8.89 -22.00
C SER A 466 -16.18 10.03 -20.99
N LYS A 467 -17.37 10.60 -20.82
CA LYS A 467 -17.63 11.59 -19.75
C LYS A 467 -17.32 10.98 -18.39
N LYS A 468 -16.62 11.72 -17.51
CA LYS A 468 -16.38 11.29 -16.12
C LYS A 468 -17.71 11.26 -15.35
N THR A 469 -18.30 10.09 -15.20
CA THR A 469 -19.49 9.83 -14.38
C THR A 469 -19.15 8.90 -13.22
N LEU A 470 -19.95 8.94 -12.14
CA LEU A 470 -19.78 8.01 -11.01
C LEU A 470 -19.96 6.56 -11.47
N THR A 471 -20.92 6.27 -12.34
CA THR A 471 -21.15 4.92 -12.91
C THR A 471 -19.93 4.38 -13.66
N LEU A 472 -19.26 5.21 -14.48
CA LEU A 472 -18.04 4.81 -15.18
C LEU A 472 -16.90 4.47 -14.22
N LEU A 473 -16.73 5.29 -13.18
CA LEU A 473 -15.72 5.09 -12.14
C LEU A 473 -16.01 3.84 -11.31
N TRP A 474 -17.27 3.60 -10.96
CA TRP A 474 -17.72 2.40 -10.26
C TRP A 474 -17.43 1.14 -11.08
N SER A 475 -17.89 1.06 -12.32
CA SER A 475 -17.60 -0.08 -13.21
C SER A 475 -16.10 -0.28 -13.44
N TRP A 476 -15.29 0.78 -13.46
CA TRP A 476 -13.83 0.68 -13.53
C TRP A 476 -13.23 0.07 -12.26
N VAL A 477 -13.71 0.43 -11.07
CA VAL A 477 -13.28 -0.17 -9.79
C VAL A 477 -13.61 -1.67 -9.78
N GLU A 478 -14.83 -2.05 -10.10
CA GLU A 478 -15.25 -3.46 -10.02
C GLU A 478 -14.49 -4.34 -11.03
N VAL A 479 -14.28 -3.87 -12.26
CA VAL A 479 -13.42 -4.57 -13.24
C VAL A 479 -11.98 -4.69 -12.72
N LYS A 480 -11.45 -3.68 -12.02
CA LYS A 480 -10.11 -3.77 -11.40
C LYS A 480 -10.07 -4.74 -10.23
N ARG A 481 -11.11 -4.83 -9.39
CA ARG A 481 -11.22 -5.82 -8.31
C ARG A 481 -11.21 -7.25 -8.86
N ALA A 482 -12.02 -7.52 -9.89
CA ALA A 482 -12.06 -8.81 -10.57
C ALA A 482 -10.70 -9.22 -11.17
N LEU A 483 -10.04 -8.31 -11.90
CA LEU A 483 -8.72 -8.56 -12.50
C LEU A 483 -7.61 -8.76 -11.45
N LEU A 484 -7.67 -8.05 -10.32
CA LEU A 484 -6.73 -8.21 -9.22
C LEU A 484 -6.88 -9.57 -8.54
N LEU A 485 -8.12 -10.02 -8.30
CA LEU A 485 -8.41 -11.35 -7.77
C LEU A 485 -7.97 -12.47 -8.72
N LEU A 486 -8.20 -12.31 -10.03
CA LEU A 486 -7.74 -13.25 -11.04
C LEU A 486 -6.21 -13.39 -11.02
N LYS A 487 -5.46 -12.28 -10.98
CA LYS A 487 -3.99 -12.29 -10.85
C LYS A 487 -3.53 -13.09 -9.62
N PHE A 488 -4.22 -12.99 -8.47
CA PHE A 488 -3.86 -13.79 -7.30
C PHE A 488 -4.16 -15.28 -7.48
N ALA A 489 -5.29 -15.64 -8.11
CA ALA A 489 -5.61 -17.02 -8.43
C ALA A 489 -4.56 -17.64 -9.37
N GLU A 490 -4.22 -16.96 -10.46
CA GLU A 490 -3.17 -17.36 -11.41
C GLU A 490 -1.80 -17.54 -10.72
N ASN A 491 -1.39 -16.55 -9.90
CA ASN A 491 -0.14 -16.62 -9.14
C ASN A 491 -0.11 -17.81 -8.16
N SER A 492 -1.25 -18.17 -7.56
CA SER A 492 -1.37 -19.29 -6.62
C SER A 492 -1.41 -20.67 -7.29
N ALA A 493 -1.77 -20.74 -8.57
CA ALA A 493 -1.82 -21.98 -9.35
C ALA A 493 -0.47 -22.32 -10.02
N GLY A 494 0.37 -21.31 -10.28
CA GLY A 494 1.74 -21.51 -10.71
C GLY A 494 2.72 -21.73 -9.56
N ALA A 495 4.00 -21.94 -9.87
CA ALA A 495 5.10 -21.86 -8.89
C ALA A 495 5.42 -20.40 -8.50
N GLY A 496 4.38 -19.62 -8.20
CA GLY A 496 4.49 -18.22 -7.82
C GLY A 496 4.98 -18.07 -6.38
N ALA A 497 5.97 -17.20 -6.17
CA ALA A 497 6.34 -16.75 -4.84
C ALA A 497 5.18 -15.95 -4.19
N SER A 498 5.19 -15.85 -2.86
CA SER A 498 4.17 -15.11 -2.11
C SER A 498 4.05 -13.65 -2.57
N PRO A 499 2.85 -13.04 -2.45
CA PRO A 499 2.56 -11.72 -3.01
C PRO A 499 3.41 -10.62 -2.36
N GLY A 500 3.95 -9.72 -3.17
CA GLY A 500 4.88 -8.70 -2.71
C GLY A 500 4.22 -7.50 -2.06
N LEU A 501 5.06 -6.58 -1.58
CA LEU A 501 4.60 -5.32 -0.98
C LEU A 501 3.82 -4.44 -1.97
N GLU A 502 4.11 -4.50 -3.28
CA GLU A 502 3.31 -3.78 -4.29
C GLU A 502 1.92 -4.42 -4.46
N GLU A 503 1.81 -5.76 -4.44
CA GLU A 503 0.52 -6.45 -4.39
C GLU A 503 -0.30 -6.04 -3.15
N TRP A 504 0.32 -5.95 -1.98
CA TRP A 504 -0.34 -5.49 -0.74
C TRP A 504 -0.87 -4.05 -0.84
N LEU A 505 -0.03 -3.11 -1.30
CA LEU A 505 -0.42 -1.70 -1.48
C LEU A 505 -1.57 -1.56 -2.50
N CYS A 506 -1.57 -2.40 -3.55
CA CYS A 506 -2.64 -2.48 -4.55
C CYS A 506 -3.95 -3.03 -3.93
N CYS A 507 -3.86 -4.09 -3.10
CA CYS A 507 -5.00 -4.62 -2.36
C CYS A 507 -5.65 -3.57 -1.45
N GLN A 508 -4.87 -2.87 -0.61
CA GLN A 508 -5.40 -1.84 0.30
C GLN A 508 -6.09 -0.71 -0.49
N TYR A 509 -5.58 -0.35 -1.67
CA TYR A 509 -6.26 0.61 -2.56
C TYR A 509 -7.63 0.08 -3.03
N PHE A 510 -7.69 -1.09 -3.66
CA PHE A 510 -8.94 -1.60 -4.23
C PHE A 510 -9.96 -2.08 -3.18
N LYS A 511 -9.51 -2.35 -1.95
CA LYS A 511 -10.32 -2.56 -0.75
C LYS A 511 -11.04 -1.28 -0.28
N GLU A 512 -10.35 -0.14 -0.28
CA GLU A 512 -10.90 1.13 0.28
C GLU A 512 -11.52 2.07 -0.76
N VAL A 513 -11.19 1.93 -2.05
CA VAL A 513 -11.58 2.91 -3.08
C VAL A 513 -13.09 2.90 -3.40
N THR A 514 -13.66 4.09 -3.53
CA THR A 514 -15.02 4.34 -4.04
C THR A 514 -15.00 5.25 -5.26
N GLU A 515 -16.04 5.17 -6.10
CA GLU A 515 -16.26 6.06 -7.24
C GLU A 515 -16.32 7.55 -6.84
N HIS A 516 -16.85 7.87 -5.66
CA HIS A 516 -16.82 9.23 -5.10
C HIS A 516 -15.39 9.70 -4.80
N MET A 517 -14.54 8.87 -4.18
CA MET A 517 -13.12 9.19 -3.96
C MET A 517 -12.38 9.37 -5.29
N LEU A 518 -12.60 8.47 -6.25
CA LEU A 518 -12.01 8.60 -7.60
C LEU A 518 -12.45 9.89 -8.30
N TYR A 519 -13.71 10.28 -8.18
CA TYR A 519 -14.23 11.49 -8.82
C TYR A 519 -13.50 12.75 -8.31
N GLN A 520 -13.25 12.81 -6.99
CA GLN A 520 -12.51 13.89 -6.34
C GLN A 520 -11.01 13.87 -6.71
N VAL A 521 -10.36 12.71 -6.60
CA VAL A 521 -8.93 12.54 -6.92
C VAL A 521 -8.63 12.90 -8.37
N THR A 522 -9.41 12.37 -9.31
CA THR A 522 -9.26 12.70 -10.74
C THR A 522 -9.61 14.14 -11.05
N GLN A 523 -10.45 14.81 -10.24
CA GLN A 523 -10.66 16.25 -10.35
C GLN A 523 -9.40 17.02 -9.93
N ALA A 524 -8.82 16.70 -8.77
CA ALA A 524 -7.63 17.38 -8.26
C ALA A 524 -6.38 17.16 -9.13
N LEU A 525 -6.28 15.99 -9.77
CA LEU A 525 -5.11 15.54 -10.53
C LEU A 525 -5.11 15.97 -12.00
N TYR A 526 -6.28 16.08 -12.64
CA TYR A 526 -6.44 16.41 -14.08
C TYR A 526 -7.11 17.78 -14.31
N THR A 527 -6.86 18.73 -13.41
CA THR A 527 -7.13 20.18 -13.54
C THR A 527 -5.84 20.97 -13.29
#